data_AF-A0A443RBN4-F1
#
_entry.id   AF-A0A443RBN4-F1
#
_cell.length_a   1.000
_cell.length_b   1.000
_cell.length_c   1.000
_cell.angle_alpha   90.00
_cell.angle_beta   90.00
_cell.angle_gamma   90.00
#
_symmetry.space_group_name_H-M   'P 1'
#
loop_
_entity.id
_entity.type
_entity.pdbx_description
1 polymer ?
#
loop_
_entity_poly.entity_id
_entity_poly.type
_entity_poly.pdbx_seq_one_letter_code
_entity_poly.pdbx_strand_id
1 'polypeptide(L)'
;MKFLFSLVGKGEIKWVDVNPCDSDPCVFYRGQKVNITAYGQPRLLLSFIFVNKMWLIPFLGKLYKADQSYEKSIYDSNTAKISVTVNVGGIPIEYPGIDPNGCHYVKCPIKKGVGYTVSTLIPVYAYLPSITTTMKWDITGDNDVTLACAETKVTLNKKRTDINPL
;
A
#
# COMPACT_ATOMS: atom_id res chain seq x y z
N MET A 1 -10.66 1.23 5.78
CA MET A 1 -11.10 1.35 4.37
C MET A 1 -10.01 0.81 3.46
N LYS A 2 -10.35 0.20 2.31
CA LYS A 2 -9.39 -0.39 1.37
C LYS A 2 -8.94 0.66 0.36
N PHE A 3 -7.64 0.97 0.32
CA PHE A 3 -7.07 1.87 -0.68
C PHE A 3 -6.63 1.12 -1.94
N LEU A 4 -6.96 1.67 -3.11
CA LEU A 4 -6.36 1.30 -4.39
C LEU A 4 -5.10 2.16 -4.58
N PHE A 5 -3.93 1.54 -4.47
CA PHE A 5 -2.66 2.24 -4.65
C PHE A 5 -2.37 2.39 -6.15
N SER A 6 -1.84 3.55 -6.53
CA SER A 6 -1.17 3.66 -7.83
C SER A 6 0.17 2.91 -7.72
N LEU A 7 0.27 1.77 -8.43
CA LEU A 7 1.48 0.95 -8.44
C LEU A 7 2.45 1.52 -9.47
N VAL A 8 3.55 2.12 -9.00
CA VAL A 8 4.65 2.60 -9.87
C VAL A 8 5.84 1.67 -9.68
N GLY A 9 5.73 0.41 -10.14
CA GLY A 9 6.79 -0.59 -9.98
C GLY A 9 6.35 -2.02 -10.29
N LYS A 10 7.30 -2.95 -10.45
CA LYS A 10 7.05 -4.35 -10.87
C LYS A 10 6.57 -5.27 -9.72
N GLY A 11 5.71 -4.77 -8.84
CA GLY A 11 5.32 -5.45 -7.60
C GLY A 11 3.91 -5.13 -7.10
N GLU A 12 3.22 -6.15 -6.57
CA GLU A 12 1.78 -6.09 -6.28
C GLU A 12 1.49 -5.83 -4.81
N ILE A 13 0.77 -4.74 -4.53
CA ILE A 13 0.06 -4.53 -3.26
C ILE A 13 -1.43 -4.51 -3.61
N LYS A 14 -2.20 -5.50 -3.13
CA LYS A 14 -3.61 -5.68 -3.52
C LYS A 14 -4.52 -4.66 -2.84
N TRP A 15 -4.38 -4.52 -1.53
CA TRP A 15 -5.08 -3.50 -0.74
C TRP A 15 -4.29 -3.23 0.54
N VAL A 16 -4.48 -2.03 1.07
CA VAL A 16 -3.99 -1.65 2.38
C VAL A 16 -5.16 -1.18 3.21
N ASP A 17 -5.26 -1.73 4.40
CA ASP A 17 -6.16 -1.31 5.44
C ASP A 17 -5.45 -0.31 6.35
N VAL A 18 -6.00 0.89 6.40
CA VAL A 18 -5.54 1.97 7.27
C VAL A 18 -6.54 2.16 8.40
N ASN A 19 -6.07 2.10 9.65
CA ASN A 19 -6.88 2.27 10.85
C ASN A 19 -6.23 3.26 11.83
N PRO A 20 -6.96 4.25 12.38
CA PRO A 20 -8.33 4.65 12.05
C PRO A 20 -8.38 5.49 10.77
N CYS A 21 -9.24 5.11 9.82
CA CYS A 21 -9.54 5.93 8.65
C CYS A 21 -10.96 5.62 8.12
N ASP A 22 -11.79 6.66 8.07
CA ASP A 22 -13.22 6.66 7.73
C ASP A 22 -13.56 7.46 6.45
N SER A 23 -12.60 8.18 5.86
CA SER A 23 -12.78 9.00 4.64
C SER A 23 -11.73 8.72 3.56
N ASP A 24 -12.04 9.01 2.30
CA ASP A 24 -11.11 8.96 1.16
C ASP A 24 -11.02 10.37 0.52
N PRO A 25 -9.87 11.06 0.57
CA PRO A 25 -8.59 10.64 1.15
C PRO A 25 -8.63 10.50 2.68
N CYS A 26 -7.73 9.67 3.24
CA CYS A 26 -7.62 9.50 4.69
C CYS A 26 -7.22 10.81 5.36
N VAL A 27 -7.93 11.19 6.42
CA VAL A 27 -7.54 12.29 7.29
C VAL A 27 -6.78 11.76 8.50
N PHE A 28 -5.54 12.22 8.67
CA PHE A 28 -4.71 11.92 9.81
C PHE A 28 -4.53 13.14 10.72
N TYR A 29 -4.74 12.95 12.02
CA TYR A 29 -4.55 13.98 13.03
C TYR A 29 -3.17 13.90 13.66
N ARG A 30 -2.56 15.06 13.90
CA ARG A 30 -1.30 15.19 14.64
C ARG A 30 -1.36 14.50 16.00
N GLY A 31 -0.25 13.86 16.38
CA GLY A 31 -0.06 13.17 17.65
C GLY A 31 -0.76 11.81 17.74
N GLN A 32 -1.38 11.32 16.68
CA GLN A 32 -2.02 10.00 16.66
C GLN A 32 -1.10 8.91 16.10
N LYS A 33 -1.38 7.65 16.43
CA LYS A 33 -0.74 6.48 15.83
C LYS A 33 -1.72 5.83 14.85
N VAL A 34 -1.28 5.58 13.62
CA VAL A 34 -2.08 4.94 12.57
C VAL A 34 -1.52 3.55 12.32
N ASN A 35 -2.37 2.54 12.40
CA ASN A 35 -2.04 1.17 12.01
C ASN A 35 -2.29 0.99 10.51
N ILE A 36 -1.24 0.63 9.78
CA ILE A 36 -1.30 0.34 8.35
C ILE A 36 -1.04 -1.14 8.17
N THR A 37 -2.00 -1.84 7.58
CA THR A 37 -1.88 -3.26 7.24
C THR A 37 -2.02 -3.47 5.75
N ALA A 38 -0.94 -3.84 5.08
CA ALA A 38 -0.90 -4.15 3.66
C ALA A 38 -1.02 -5.65 3.43
N TYR A 39 -1.78 -6.05 2.41
CA TYR A 39 -1.92 -7.43 1.98
C TYR A 39 -1.44 -7.56 0.54
N GLY A 40 -0.35 -8.30 0.33
CA GLY A 40 0.02 -8.89 -0.96
C GLY A 40 -0.57 -10.29 -1.02
N GLN A 41 -1.31 -10.65 -2.07
CA GLN A 41 -1.91 -11.97 -2.20
C GLN A 41 -1.12 -12.81 -3.23
N PRO A 42 -0.91 -14.12 -3.00
CA PRO A 42 -0.50 -15.00 -4.08
C PRO A 42 -1.76 -15.40 -4.86
N ARG A 43 -1.87 -15.04 -6.14
CA ARG A 43 -2.89 -15.67 -6.98
C ARG A 43 -2.47 -17.14 -7.19
N LEU A 44 -3.02 -18.03 -6.36
CA LEU A 44 -3.22 -19.41 -6.79
C LEU A 44 -4.09 -19.31 -8.04
N LEU A 45 -3.58 -19.82 -9.17
CA LEU A 45 -4.41 -20.10 -10.31
C LEU A 45 -5.58 -20.93 -9.76
N LEU A 46 -6.80 -20.39 -9.81
CA LEU A 46 -7.94 -21.27 -9.89
C LEU A 46 -7.77 -21.99 -11.22
N SER A 47 -7.02 -23.09 -11.19
CA SER A 47 -7.17 -24.18 -12.13
C SER A 47 -8.59 -24.72 -11.90
N PHE A 48 -9.60 -24.01 -12.38
CA PHE A 48 -10.85 -24.65 -12.76
C PHE A 48 -10.62 -25.21 -14.17
N ILE A 49 -9.97 -26.36 -14.12
CA ILE A 49 -10.14 -27.54 -14.97
C ILE A 49 -11.21 -27.35 -16.06
N PHE A 50 -10.76 -27.42 -17.32
CA PHE A 50 -11.60 -27.81 -18.46
C PHE A 50 -12.28 -29.15 -18.15
N VAL A 51 -13.61 -29.19 -18.00
CA VAL A 51 -14.39 -30.39 -18.41
C VAL A 51 -15.75 -30.00 -18.99
N ASN A 52 -15.80 -30.05 -20.33
CA ASN A 52 -16.91 -30.36 -21.25
C ASN A 52 -18.24 -29.57 -21.31
N LYS A 53 -18.58 -29.27 -22.59
CA LYS A 53 -19.84 -28.82 -23.22
C LYS A 53 -20.17 -27.33 -23.13
N MET A 54 -20.01 -26.58 -24.23
CA MET A 54 -20.90 -26.48 -25.40
C MET A 54 -21.86 -25.30 -25.21
N TRP A 55 -21.56 -24.21 -25.94
CA TRP A 55 -22.46 -23.16 -26.43
C TRP A 55 -23.65 -22.80 -25.54
N LEU A 56 -23.59 -21.69 -24.79
CA LEU A 56 -24.73 -20.79 -24.48
C LEU A 56 -24.32 -19.66 -23.50
N ILE A 57 -23.41 -18.75 -23.85
CA ILE A 57 -23.40 -17.43 -23.17
C ILE A 57 -22.99 -16.30 -24.13
N PRO A 58 -23.89 -15.75 -24.96
CA PRO A 58 -23.66 -14.49 -25.67
C PRO A 58 -24.13 -13.26 -24.85
N PHE A 59 -24.09 -13.28 -23.51
CA PHE A 59 -24.75 -12.24 -22.69
C PHE A 59 -24.08 -11.82 -21.36
N LEU A 60 -22.75 -11.94 -21.23
CA LEU A 60 -22.01 -11.37 -20.07
C LEU A 60 -20.74 -10.60 -20.46
N GLY A 61 -20.65 -10.13 -21.71
CA GLY A 61 -19.50 -9.33 -22.18
C GLY A 61 -19.35 -7.93 -21.56
N LYS A 62 -20.21 -7.53 -20.61
CA LYS A 62 -20.29 -6.15 -20.11
C LYS A 62 -20.28 -5.96 -18.59
N LEU A 63 -20.09 -7.04 -17.79
CA LEU A 63 -19.86 -6.94 -16.34
C LEU A 63 -18.43 -7.28 -15.91
N TYR A 64 -17.61 -7.81 -16.82
CA TYR A 64 -16.20 -8.04 -16.55
C TYR A 64 -15.37 -6.80 -16.92
N LYS A 65 -15.58 -5.71 -16.18
CA LYS A 65 -14.49 -4.74 -16.00
C LYS A 65 -13.46 -5.44 -15.14
N ALA A 66 -12.46 -6.06 -15.77
CA ALA A 66 -11.21 -6.40 -15.12
C ALA A 66 -10.48 -5.08 -14.83
N ASP A 67 -10.91 -4.43 -13.75
CA ASP A 67 -10.25 -3.28 -13.16
C ASP A 67 -8.87 -3.69 -12.62
N GLN A 68 -7.89 -2.85 -12.95
CA GLN A 68 -6.55 -2.74 -12.39
C GLN A 68 -5.58 -3.91 -12.53
N SER A 69 -4.67 -3.71 -13.49
CA SER A 69 -3.27 -4.14 -13.52
C SER A 69 -2.74 -4.65 -12.17
N TYR A 70 -2.72 -5.97 -12.04
CA TYR A 70 -2.21 -6.73 -10.90
C TYR A 70 -0.83 -7.29 -11.27
N GLU A 71 0.27 -6.60 -10.95
CA GLU A 71 1.62 -7.09 -11.29
C GLU A 71 2.32 -7.66 -10.05
N LYS A 72 2.06 -8.95 -9.78
CA LYS A 72 2.65 -9.83 -8.75
C LYS A 72 4.13 -9.52 -8.47
N SER A 73 4.61 -9.61 -7.22
CA SER A 73 6.06 -9.54 -6.94
C SER A 73 6.81 -10.60 -7.77
N ILE A 74 7.64 -10.13 -8.70
CA ILE A 74 8.24 -10.99 -9.74
C ILE A 74 9.64 -11.53 -9.38
N TYR A 75 10.22 -11.09 -8.26
CA TYR A 75 11.58 -11.41 -7.83
C TYR A 75 11.60 -12.09 -6.45
N ASP A 76 12.49 -13.07 -6.29
CA ASP A 76 12.92 -13.54 -4.98
C ASP A 76 13.94 -12.56 -4.41
N SER A 77 13.90 -12.34 -3.10
CA SER A 77 14.83 -11.46 -2.42
C SER A 77 15.05 -11.92 -0.98
N ASN A 78 16.30 -11.98 -0.53
CA ASN A 78 16.62 -12.32 0.86
C ASN A 78 16.38 -11.14 1.80
N THR A 79 16.48 -9.93 1.26
CA THR A 79 16.26 -8.68 1.99
C THR A 79 15.00 -7.96 1.52
N ALA A 80 14.52 -7.04 2.34
CA ALA A 80 13.52 -6.06 1.95
C ALA A 80 13.90 -4.74 2.61
N LYS A 81 13.82 -3.65 1.84
CA LYS A 81 14.05 -2.28 2.28
C LYS A 81 12.80 -1.47 2.02
N ILE A 82 12.38 -0.66 2.99
CA ILE A 82 11.20 0.20 2.89
C ILE A 82 11.67 1.65 2.92
N SER A 83 11.19 2.45 1.98
CA SER A 83 11.34 3.90 1.98
C SER A 83 9.98 4.56 1.80
N VAL A 84 9.72 5.57 2.61
CA VAL A 84 8.46 6.28 2.66
C VAL A 84 8.71 7.75 2.38
N THR A 85 8.06 8.29 1.37
CA THR A 85 8.28 9.66 0.91
C THR A 85 6.96 10.41 0.85
N VAL A 86 6.94 11.65 1.29
CA VAL A 86 5.76 12.53 1.29
C VAL A 86 6.06 13.75 0.44
N ASN A 87 5.16 14.10 -0.49
CA ASN A 87 5.34 15.26 -1.36
C ASN A 87 4.80 16.54 -0.70
N VAL A 88 5.69 17.41 -0.21
CA VAL A 88 5.32 18.68 0.40
C VAL A 88 5.62 19.82 -0.57
N GLY A 89 4.58 20.35 -1.21
CA GLY A 89 4.72 21.50 -2.12
C GLY A 89 5.58 21.23 -3.36
N GLY A 90 5.59 20.00 -3.88
CA GLY A 90 6.39 19.58 -5.03
C GLY A 90 7.72 18.92 -4.64
N ILE A 91 8.12 18.97 -3.37
CA ILE A 91 9.38 18.41 -2.88
C ILE A 91 9.12 17.05 -2.20
N PRO A 92 9.73 15.95 -2.65
CA PRO A 92 9.67 14.66 -1.96
C PRO A 92 10.54 14.68 -0.69
N ILE A 93 9.93 14.41 0.46
CA ILE A 93 10.60 14.37 1.78
C ILE A 93 10.43 12.97 2.39
N GLU A 94 11.52 12.37 2.89
CA GLU A 94 11.45 11.09 3.59
C GLU A 94 10.68 11.21 4.92
N TYR A 95 9.81 10.24 5.18
CA TYR A 95 9.03 10.21 6.41
C TYR A 95 9.91 9.76 7.58
N PRO A 96 10.03 10.56 8.64
CA PRO A 96 10.91 10.24 9.76
C PRO A 96 10.37 9.08 10.59
N GLY A 97 11.28 8.29 11.19
CA GLY A 97 10.93 7.28 12.18
C GLY A 97 10.40 5.95 11.64
N ILE A 98 10.50 5.71 10.33
CA ILE A 98 10.26 4.38 9.73
C ILE A 98 11.58 3.61 9.73
N ASP A 99 11.53 2.35 10.17
CA ASP A 99 12.67 1.45 10.06
C ASP A 99 12.86 1.09 8.57
N PRO A 100 14.02 1.37 7.97
CA PRO A 100 14.25 1.04 6.57
C PRO A 100 14.35 -0.47 6.34
N ASN A 101 14.58 -1.29 7.37
CA ASN A 101 14.63 -2.74 7.23
C ASN A 101 13.22 -3.34 7.11
N GLY A 102 12.81 -3.59 5.87
CA GLY A 102 11.52 -4.20 5.55
C GLY A 102 11.32 -5.57 6.19
N CYS A 103 12.38 -6.34 6.41
CA CYS A 103 12.31 -7.66 7.05
C CYS A 103 11.89 -7.62 8.52
N HIS A 104 11.84 -6.45 9.15
CA HIS A 104 11.26 -6.29 10.49
C HIS A 104 9.73 -6.22 10.46
N TYR A 105 9.13 -5.90 9.31
CA TYR A 105 7.68 -5.80 9.13
C TYR A 105 7.08 -6.99 8.36
N VAL A 106 7.90 -7.68 7.56
CA VAL A 106 7.49 -8.84 6.76
C VAL A 106 8.49 -9.98 6.92
N LYS A 107 7.99 -11.23 6.83
CA LYS A 107 8.83 -12.42 6.93
C LYS A 107 9.71 -12.58 5.68
N CYS A 108 11.01 -12.36 5.84
CA CYS A 108 12.03 -12.67 4.84
C CYS A 108 12.50 -14.13 4.94
N PRO A 109 13.02 -14.74 3.84
CA PRO A 109 13.18 -14.16 2.49
C PRO A 109 11.84 -13.95 1.76
N ILE A 110 11.75 -12.88 0.97
CA ILE A 110 10.65 -12.63 0.06
C ILE A 110 10.73 -13.62 -1.10
N LYS A 111 9.65 -14.36 -1.29
CA LYS A 111 9.51 -15.39 -2.32
C LYS A 111 8.54 -14.91 -3.37
N LYS A 112 8.96 -15.05 -4.62
CA LYS A 112 8.17 -14.74 -5.80
C LYS A 112 6.83 -15.42 -5.71
N GLY A 113 5.79 -14.61 -5.75
CA GLY A 113 4.43 -15.12 -5.81
C GLY A 113 3.88 -15.78 -4.57
N VAL A 114 4.50 -15.53 -3.43
CA VAL A 114 3.89 -15.72 -2.11
C VAL A 114 3.22 -14.41 -1.71
N GLY A 115 2.08 -14.50 -1.04
CA GLY A 115 1.44 -13.32 -0.47
C GLY A 115 1.95 -13.03 0.91
N TYR A 116 2.06 -11.75 1.22
CA TYR A 116 2.60 -11.24 2.46
C TYR A 116 1.60 -10.29 3.10
N THR A 117 1.47 -10.38 4.42
CA THR A 117 0.75 -9.38 5.21
C THR A 117 1.76 -8.59 5.99
N VAL A 118 1.74 -7.26 5.85
CA VAL A 118 2.67 -6.34 6.50
C VAL A 118 1.84 -5.43 7.38
N SER A 119 2.10 -5.37 8.68
CA SER A 119 1.36 -4.50 9.62
C SER A 119 2.34 -3.62 10.38
N THR A 120 2.11 -2.31 10.41
CA THR A 120 2.99 -1.36 11.07
C THR A 120 2.23 -0.18 11.67
N LEU A 121 2.73 0.34 12.79
CA LEU A 121 2.21 1.51 13.49
C LEU A 121 3.04 2.74 13.17
N ILE A 122 2.43 3.69 12.48
CA ILE A 122 3.09 4.93 12.06
C ILE A 122 2.64 6.09 12.96
N PRO A 123 3.56 6.78 13.64
CA PRO A 123 3.25 7.94 14.45
C PRO A 123 3.13 9.20 13.58
N VAL A 124 1.97 9.87 13.62
CA VAL A 124 1.76 11.16 12.93
C VAL A 124 2.32 12.28 13.80
N TYR A 125 3.55 12.72 13.53
CA TYR A 125 4.21 13.71 14.37
C TYR A 125 3.53 15.09 14.37
N ALA A 126 3.58 15.77 15.52
CA ALA A 126 2.86 17.03 15.75
C ALA A 126 3.41 18.24 14.98
N TYR A 127 4.69 18.22 14.60
CA TYR A 127 5.32 19.28 13.80
C TYR A 127 4.95 19.21 12.31
N LEU A 128 4.33 18.12 11.85
CA LEU A 128 3.92 18.00 10.45
C LEU A 128 2.87 19.08 10.11
N PRO A 129 2.99 19.77 8.96
CA PRO A 129 2.06 20.82 8.57
C PRO A 129 0.67 20.24 8.25
N SER A 130 -0.34 21.11 8.22
CA SER A 130 -1.69 20.71 7.83
C SER A 130 -1.79 20.80 6.32
N ILE A 131 -1.69 19.68 5.62
CA ILE A 131 -1.59 19.63 4.15
C ILE A 131 -2.28 18.37 3.61
N THR A 132 -2.76 18.45 2.37
CA THR A 132 -3.11 17.27 1.58
C THR A 132 -1.92 16.94 0.68
N THR A 133 -1.42 15.71 0.77
CA THR A 133 -0.18 15.28 0.12
C THR A 133 -0.28 13.84 -0.37
N THR A 134 0.58 13.47 -1.32
CA THR A 134 0.76 12.09 -1.75
C THR A 134 1.90 11.47 -0.95
N MET A 135 1.59 10.37 -0.28
CA MET A 135 2.54 9.50 0.39
C MET A 135 2.88 8.33 -0.52
N LYS A 136 4.17 8.13 -0.77
CA LYS A 136 4.73 7.07 -1.60
C LYS A 136 5.48 6.07 -0.74
N TRP A 137 5.23 4.80 -0.99
CA TRP A 137 5.84 3.65 -0.36
C TRP A 137 6.63 2.90 -1.42
N ASP A 138 7.94 2.85 -1.26
CA ASP A 138 8.85 2.12 -2.15
C ASP A 138 9.45 0.95 -1.36
N ILE A 139 9.32 -0.26 -1.92
CA ILE A 139 9.85 -1.49 -1.33
C ILE A 139 10.86 -2.07 -2.31
N THR A 140 12.12 -2.17 -1.89
CA THR A 140 13.20 -2.74 -2.69
C THR A 140 13.79 -3.99 -2.05
N GLY A 141 14.39 -4.85 -2.85
CA GLY A 141 15.03 -6.10 -2.43
C GLY A 141 16.51 -6.12 -2.75
N ASP A 142 17.05 -7.34 -2.88
CA ASP A 142 18.44 -7.60 -3.25
C ASP A 142 18.77 -6.90 -4.57
N ASN A 143 19.96 -6.28 -4.65
CA ASN A 143 20.42 -5.48 -5.80
C ASN A 143 19.49 -4.31 -6.16
N ASP A 144 18.82 -3.72 -5.17
CA ASP A 144 17.94 -2.55 -5.31
C ASP A 144 16.76 -2.76 -6.27
N VAL A 145 16.37 -4.03 -6.51
CA VAL A 145 15.21 -4.34 -7.36
C VAL A 145 13.92 -3.89 -6.68
N THR A 146 13.06 -3.17 -7.38
CA THR A 146 11.74 -2.77 -6.86
C THR A 146 10.83 -3.99 -6.71
N LEU A 147 10.52 -4.35 -5.46
CA LEU A 147 9.63 -5.44 -5.10
C LEU A 147 8.16 -5.04 -5.07
N ALA A 148 7.87 -3.78 -4.75
CA ALA A 148 6.54 -3.15 -4.78
C ALA A 148 6.65 -1.62 -4.61
N CYS A 149 5.66 -0.90 -5.14
CA CYS A 149 5.52 0.54 -4.95
C CYS A 149 4.03 0.88 -4.76
N ALA A 150 3.72 1.82 -3.87
CA ALA A 150 2.36 2.21 -3.55
C ALA A 150 2.27 3.73 -3.30
N GLU A 151 1.38 4.41 -4.00
CA GLU A 151 1.07 5.83 -3.74
C GLU A 151 -0.36 6.00 -3.24
N THR A 152 -0.53 6.85 -2.22
CA THR A 152 -1.84 7.19 -1.67
C THR A 152 -1.92 8.68 -1.32
N LYS A 153 -3.11 9.26 -1.47
CA LYS A 153 -3.39 10.64 -1.03
C LYS A 153 -3.82 10.63 0.42
N VAL A 154 -3.17 11.45 1.23
CA VAL A 154 -3.47 11.61 2.66
C VAL A 154 -3.60 13.08 3.01
N THR A 155 -4.48 13.38 3.95
CA THR A 155 -4.67 14.72 4.49
C THR A 155 -4.18 14.75 5.93
N LEU A 156 -3.13 15.51 6.20
CA LEU A 156 -2.63 15.79 7.54
C LEU A 156 -3.39 16.99 8.11
N ASN A 157 -3.97 16.84 9.29
CA ASN A 157 -4.75 17.88 9.95
C ASN A 157 -4.33 18.05 11.43
N LYS A 158 -4.61 19.22 11.99
CA LYS A 158 -4.47 19.47 13.44
C LYS A 158 -5.56 18.72 14.20
N LYS A 159 -5.25 18.25 15.41
CA LYS A 159 -6.27 17.67 16.27
C LYS A 159 -7.24 18.77 16.70
N ARG A 160 -8.53 18.47 16.84
CA ARG A 160 -9.56 19.47 17.23
C ARG A 160 -9.22 20.19 18.54
N THR A 161 -8.55 19.49 19.46
CA THR A 161 -8.08 20.03 20.75
C THR A 161 -6.99 21.09 20.62
N ASP A 162 -6.31 21.17 19.47
CA ASP A 162 -5.22 22.13 19.22
C ASP A 162 -5.74 23.38 18.49
N ILE A 163 -7.04 23.41 18.16
CA ILE A 163 -7.75 24.53 17.55
C ILE A 163 -8.38 25.32 18.70
N ASN A 164 -7.56 26.09 19.43
CA ASN A 164 -7.92 27.01 20.52
C ASN A 164 -9.08 26.59 21.46
N PRO A 165 -8.83 26.31 22.75
CA PRO A 165 -9.88 26.49 23.75
C PRO A 165 -10.22 27.99 23.79
N LEU A 166 -11.46 28.33 23.46
CA LEU A 166 -12.01 29.67 23.70
C LEU A 166 -11.99 30.00 25.19
#